data_AF-A0A847T5P9-F1
#
_entry.id   AF-A0A847T5P9-F1
#
_cell.length_a   1.000
_cell.length_b   1.000
_cell.length_c   1.000
_cell.angle_alpha   90.00
_cell.angle_beta   90.00
_cell.angle_gamma   90.00
#
_symmetry.space_group_name_H-M   'P 1'
#
loop_
_entity.id
_entity.type
_entity.pdbx_description
1 polymer ?
#
loop_
_entity_poly.entity_id
_entity_poly.type
_entity_poly.pdbx_seq_one_letter_code
_entity_poly.pdbx_strand_id
1 'polypeptide(L)'
;MKKKMLISFSGGRTSAFMTRWLLTNKQDEYDMIVVFANTGKEREETLSFVQECDSRFQFHLVWIESQPIYEPGKGVSARVVDFATASRNGEPFEAFIKKHGIPNMGAPKCSRELKAYAIRAYARSIGWKKYSTAIGIRTDERRRINWKEAERQRIVYPLVNMIPTTSQDINIFWSKQEFDLRLSSYEGTCDLCWKKSKRKLLTILQDNPHLAAWWAAKEKKYENLVPQGSLCNPVSNHRCVLP
;
A
#
# COMPACT_ATOMS: atom_id res chain seq x y z
N MET A 1 -22.59 20.19 3.64
CA MET A 1 -21.60 19.53 2.74
C MET A 1 -21.03 18.31 3.44
N LYS A 2 -20.98 17.16 2.76
CA LYS A 2 -20.36 15.93 3.29
C LYS A 2 -18.87 16.14 3.52
N LYS A 3 -18.31 15.51 4.55
CA LYS A 3 -16.85 15.53 4.80
C LYS A 3 -16.17 14.67 3.74
N LYS A 4 -14.94 14.99 3.36
CA LYS A 4 -14.20 14.20 2.36
C LYS A 4 -13.38 13.10 3.02
N MET A 5 -13.51 11.86 2.56
CA MET A 5 -12.72 10.73 3.03
C MET A 5 -12.11 9.95 1.85
N LEU A 6 -10.82 9.70 1.93
CA LEU A 6 -10.12 8.78 1.04
C LEU A 6 -9.94 7.45 1.75
N ILE A 7 -10.45 6.36 1.17
CA ILE A 7 -10.29 5.01 1.69
C ILE A 7 -9.07 4.37 1.03
N SER A 8 -8.04 4.09 1.83
CA SER A 8 -6.85 3.38 1.39
C SER A 8 -7.10 1.87 1.41
N PHE A 9 -7.63 1.33 0.32
CA PHE A 9 -7.87 -0.10 0.17
C PHE A 9 -6.56 -0.82 -0.15
N SER A 10 -6.10 -1.72 0.71
CA SER A 10 -4.79 -2.39 0.55
C SER A 10 -4.86 -3.77 -0.11
N GLY A 11 -6.04 -4.20 -0.55
CA GLY A 11 -6.27 -5.54 -1.13
C GLY A 11 -6.30 -6.69 -0.12
N GLY A 12 -6.37 -6.40 1.18
CA GLY A 12 -6.53 -7.41 2.22
C GLY A 12 -7.95 -7.49 2.76
N ARG A 13 -8.33 -8.65 3.32
CA ARG A 13 -9.62 -8.93 3.99
C ARG A 13 -10.08 -7.81 4.93
N THR A 14 -9.18 -7.32 5.79
CA THR A 14 -9.48 -6.23 6.74
C THR A 14 -9.81 -4.92 6.02
N SER A 15 -9.02 -4.53 5.03
CA SER A 15 -9.25 -3.29 4.29
C SER A 15 -10.49 -3.36 3.40
N ALA A 16 -10.82 -4.53 2.86
CA ALA A 16 -12.05 -4.75 2.09
C ALA A 16 -13.29 -4.65 2.99
N PHE A 17 -13.28 -5.30 4.16
CA PHE A 17 -14.36 -5.17 5.15
C PHE A 17 -14.58 -3.71 5.56
N MET A 18 -13.51 -2.99 5.91
CA MET A 18 -13.58 -1.57 6.26
C MET A 18 -14.20 -0.74 5.13
N THR A 19 -13.77 -0.98 3.90
CA THR A 19 -14.25 -0.23 2.73
C THR A 19 -15.75 -0.45 2.53
N ARG A 20 -16.20 -1.72 2.53
CA ARG A 20 -17.63 -2.05 2.43
C ARG A 20 -18.43 -1.40 3.54
N TRP A 21 -17.98 -1.52 4.79
CA TRP A 21 -18.70 -0.95 5.92
C TRP A 21 -18.84 0.57 5.82
N LEU A 22 -17.78 1.29 5.44
CA LEU A 22 -17.81 2.74 5.26
C LEU A 22 -18.78 3.14 4.16
N LEU A 23 -18.71 2.51 2.98
CA LEU A 23 -19.60 2.84 1.86
C LEU A 23 -21.07 2.58 2.21
N THR A 24 -21.37 1.51 2.93
CA THR A 24 -22.75 1.20 3.35
C THR A 24 -23.27 2.13 4.44
N ASN A 25 -22.45 2.45 5.45
CA ASN A 25 -22.94 3.06 6.71
C ASN A 25 -22.58 4.53 6.88
N LYS A 26 -21.67 5.07 6.06
CA LYS A 26 -21.10 6.42 6.23
C LYS A 26 -21.22 7.30 4.99
N GLN A 27 -21.93 6.84 3.97
CA GLN A 27 -22.21 7.58 2.73
C GLN A 27 -22.97 8.88 2.96
N ASP A 28 -23.82 9.00 3.99
CA ASP A 28 -24.52 10.26 4.29
C ASP A 28 -23.63 11.31 4.95
N GLU A 29 -22.57 10.87 5.64
CA GLU A 29 -21.63 11.74 6.34
C GLU A 29 -20.44 12.14 5.44
N TYR A 30 -20.02 11.23 4.55
CA TYR A 30 -18.79 11.37 3.77
C TYR A 30 -19.01 11.26 2.26
N ASP A 31 -18.32 12.15 1.54
CA ASP A 31 -17.97 12.01 0.13
C ASP A 31 -16.68 11.18 0.07
N MET A 32 -16.75 9.98 -0.53
CA MET A 32 -15.74 8.94 -0.42
C MET A 32 -15.12 8.57 -1.76
N ILE A 33 -13.79 8.43 -1.78
CA ILE A 33 -13.05 7.80 -2.89
C ILE A 33 -12.28 6.60 -2.37
N VAL A 34 -12.35 5.48 -3.08
CA VAL A 34 -11.60 4.27 -2.75
C VAL A 34 -10.42 4.16 -3.69
N VAL A 35 -9.22 3.98 -3.12
CA VAL A 35 -7.98 3.90 -3.91
C VAL A 35 -7.19 2.64 -3.51
N PHE A 36 -6.83 1.84 -4.51
CA PHE A 36 -5.89 0.75 -4.40
C PHE A 36 -4.57 1.12 -5.09
N ALA A 37 -3.47 1.06 -4.34
CA ALA A 37 -2.13 1.37 -4.86
C ALA A 37 -1.38 0.07 -5.19
N ASN A 38 -1.38 -0.30 -6.47
CA ASN A 38 -0.63 -1.44 -6.96
C ASN A 38 0.87 -1.14 -6.92
N THR A 39 1.63 -2.08 -6.35
CA THR A 39 3.09 -1.96 -6.27
C THR A 39 3.80 -2.69 -7.41
N GLY A 40 3.06 -3.46 -8.22
CA GLY A 40 3.58 -4.41 -9.19
C GLY A 40 4.15 -5.69 -8.59
N LYS A 41 4.18 -5.80 -7.25
CA LYS A 41 4.64 -6.96 -6.49
C LYS A 41 3.56 -7.52 -5.58
N GLU A 42 2.30 -7.19 -5.84
CA GLU A 42 1.18 -7.86 -5.20
C GLU A 42 1.01 -9.26 -5.84
N ARG A 43 0.49 -10.20 -5.06
CA ARG A 43 0.09 -11.54 -5.50
C ARG A 43 -1.10 -11.46 -6.46
N GLU A 44 -1.18 -12.33 -7.46
CA GLU A 44 -2.29 -12.35 -8.42
C GLU A 44 -3.64 -12.58 -7.71
N GLU A 45 -3.63 -13.41 -6.66
CA GLU A 45 -4.78 -13.66 -5.81
C GLU A 45 -5.26 -12.37 -5.09
N THR A 46 -4.35 -11.44 -4.77
CA THR A 46 -4.72 -10.12 -4.25
C THR A 46 -5.38 -9.28 -5.33
N LEU A 47 -4.82 -9.24 -6.54
CA LEU A 47 -5.36 -8.42 -7.62
C LEU A 47 -6.76 -8.89 -8.03
N SER A 48 -6.93 -10.21 -8.19
CA SER A 48 -8.22 -10.84 -8.46
C SER A 48 -9.23 -10.55 -7.36
N PHE A 49 -8.82 -10.65 -6.09
CA PHE A 49 -9.66 -10.33 -4.95
C PHE A 49 -10.08 -8.85 -4.90
N VAL A 50 -9.16 -7.93 -5.23
CA VAL A 50 -9.45 -6.48 -5.32
C VAL A 50 -10.48 -6.21 -6.39
N GLN A 51 -10.33 -6.82 -7.58
CA GLN A 51 -11.30 -6.71 -8.67
C GLN A 51 -12.67 -7.28 -8.27
N GLU A 52 -12.69 -8.44 -7.61
CA GLU A 52 -13.94 -9.07 -7.19
C GLU A 52 -14.66 -8.25 -6.10
N CYS A 53 -13.92 -7.66 -5.16
CA CYS A 53 -14.47 -6.72 -4.19
C CYS A 53 -15.13 -5.52 -4.88
N ASP A 54 -14.45 -4.93 -5.87
CA ASP A 54 -15.00 -3.78 -6.60
C ASP A 54 -16.28 -4.15 -7.36
N SER A 55 -16.27 -5.27 -8.10
CA SER A 55 -17.43 -5.74 -8.85
C SER A 55 -18.64 -6.08 -7.96
N ARG A 56 -18.42 -6.78 -6.83
CA ARG A 56 -19.52 -7.26 -5.98
C ARG A 56 -20.02 -6.23 -4.98
N PHE A 57 -19.13 -5.39 -4.45
CA PHE A 57 -19.47 -4.40 -3.44
C PHE A 57 -19.56 -2.97 -3.99
N GLN A 58 -19.36 -2.79 -5.31
CA GLN A 58 -19.47 -1.50 -6.00
C GLN A 58 -18.61 -0.43 -5.35
N PHE A 59 -17.32 -0.73 -5.15
CA PHE A 59 -16.40 0.19 -4.49
C PHE A 59 -16.08 1.44 -5.34
N HIS A 60 -16.36 1.38 -6.64
CA HIS A 60 -15.93 2.40 -7.61
C HIS A 60 -14.43 2.66 -7.47
N LEU A 61 -13.68 1.56 -7.42
CA LEU A 61 -12.29 1.54 -7.02
C LEU A 61 -11.40 2.19 -8.07
N VAL A 62 -10.54 3.11 -7.63
CA VAL A 62 -9.46 3.64 -8.45
C VAL A 62 -8.17 2.87 -8.19
N TRP A 63 -7.65 2.24 -9.24
CA TRP A 63 -6.33 1.64 -9.19
C TRP A 63 -5.27 2.65 -9.61
N ILE A 64 -4.19 2.71 -8.85
CA ILE A 64 -3.06 3.59 -9.17
C ILE A 64 -1.74 2.86 -9.03
N GLU A 65 -0.74 3.39 -9.72
CA GLU A 65 0.66 3.01 -9.60
C GLU A 65 1.53 4.22 -9.35
N SER A 66 2.49 4.06 -8.45
CA SER A 66 3.45 5.11 -8.14
C SER A 66 4.45 5.28 -9.30
N GLN A 67 4.66 6.53 -9.69
CA GLN A 67 5.66 6.92 -10.68
C GLN A 67 6.63 7.91 -10.04
N PRO A 68 7.83 7.46 -9.63
CA PRO A 68 8.85 8.34 -9.09
C PRO A 68 9.28 9.41 -10.11
N ILE A 69 9.33 10.67 -9.67
CA ILE A 69 9.87 11.79 -10.45
C ILE A 69 11.35 11.94 -10.06
N TYR A 70 12.29 11.71 -10.97
CA TYR A 70 13.72 11.63 -10.62
C TYR A 70 14.39 12.98 -10.36
N GLU A 71 13.75 14.09 -10.72
CA GLU A 71 14.23 15.43 -10.40
C GLU A 71 14.41 15.62 -8.87
N PRO A 72 15.53 16.24 -8.44
CA PRO A 72 15.77 16.55 -7.04
C PRO A 72 14.61 17.33 -6.40
N GLY A 73 14.22 16.94 -5.18
CA GLY A 73 13.13 17.57 -4.43
C GLY A 73 11.72 17.22 -4.92
N LYS A 74 11.55 16.50 -6.03
CA LYS A 74 10.24 16.02 -6.47
C LYS A 74 9.91 14.66 -5.86
N GLY A 75 8.63 14.44 -5.58
CA GLY A 75 8.11 13.21 -4.98
C GLY A 75 7.78 12.13 -6.03
N VAL A 76 6.53 11.70 -6.04
CA VAL A 76 5.96 10.74 -7.00
C VAL A 76 4.71 11.35 -7.65
N SER A 77 4.42 10.97 -8.89
CA SER A 77 3.10 11.07 -9.51
C SER A 77 2.35 9.74 -9.35
N ALA A 78 1.07 9.73 -9.76
CA ALA A 78 0.24 8.54 -9.79
C ALA A 78 -0.27 8.30 -11.20
N ARG A 79 -0.05 7.10 -11.73
CA ARG A 79 -0.67 6.63 -12.97
C ARG A 79 -1.93 5.86 -12.61
N VAL A 80 -3.08 6.28 -13.14
CA VAL A 80 -4.32 5.50 -13.03
C VAL A 80 -4.21 4.29 -13.96
N VAL A 81 -4.59 3.12 -13.46
CA VAL A 81 -4.62 1.84 -14.17
C VAL A 81 -5.93 1.13 -13.85
N ASP A 82 -6.07 -0.10 -14.31
CA ASP A 82 -7.17 -1.01 -13.99
C ASP A 82 -6.63 -2.45 -13.81
N PHE A 83 -7.52 -3.43 -13.65
CA PHE A 83 -7.12 -4.82 -13.51
C PHE A 83 -6.44 -5.40 -14.76
N ALA A 84 -6.67 -4.87 -15.96
CA ALA A 84 -6.00 -5.36 -17.17
C ALA A 84 -4.61 -4.75 -17.36
N THR A 85 -4.46 -3.47 -16.98
CA THR A 85 -3.29 -2.63 -17.29
C THR A 85 -2.34 -2.46 -16.11
N ALA A 86 -2.75 -2.83 -14.90
CA ALA A 86 -1.86 -2.81 -13.76
C ALA A 86 -0.64 -3.72 -14.01
N SER A 87 0.49 -3.32 -13.46
CA SER A 87 1.77 -3.98 -13.52
C SER A 87 1.77 -5.26 -12.69
N ARG A 88 2.42 -6.33 -13.18
CA ARG A 88 2.59 -7.62 -12.46
C ARG A 88 4.06 -8.02 -12.28
N ASN A 89 4.98 -7.36 -12.99
CA ASN A 89 6.40 -7.73 -13.04
C ASN A 89 7.27 -6.74 -12.24
N GLY A 90 6.70 -6.10 -11.22
CA GLY A 90 7.41 -5.21 -10.31
C GLY A 90 7.83 -3.86 -10.89
N GLU A 91 7.25 -3.42 -12.00
CA GLU A 91 7.63 -2.19 -12.70
C GLU A 91 7.58 -0.94 -11.79
N PRO A 92 6.50 -0.68 -11.01
CA PRO A 92 6.46 0.43 -10.06
C PRO A 92 7.49 0.26 -8.94
N PHE A 93 7.70 -0.97 -8.48
CA PHE A 93 8.64 -1.29 -7.41
C PHE A 93 10.10 -1.08 -7.86
N GLU A 94 10.47 -1.50 -9.06
CA GLU A 94 11.80 -1.26 -9.62
C GLU A 94 12.04 0.24 -9.83
N ALA A 95 11.05 0.99 -10.31
CA ALA A 95 11.16 2.45 -10.40
C ALA A 95 11.41 3.08 -9.02
N PHE A 96 10.74 2.58 -7.97
CA PHE A 96 11.03 2.97 -6.60
C PHE A 96 12.46 2.61 -6.18
N ILE A 97 12.94 1.39 -6.46
CA ILE A 97 14.30 0.95 -6.12
C ILE A 97 15.34 1.86 -6.79
N LYS A 98 15.18 2.17 -8.08
CA LYS A 98 16.07 3.09 -8.81
C LYS A 98 16.25 4.44 -8.13
N LYS A 99 15.20 4.97 -7.49
CA LYS A 99 15.24 6.27 -6.81
C LYS A 99 15.68 6.18 -5.34
N HIS A 100 15.30 5.12 -4.65
CA HIS A 100 15.37 5.07 -3.18
C HIS A 100 16.21 3.92 -2.60
N GLY A 101 16.70 3.02 -3.45
CA GLY A 101 17.36 1.78 -3.05
C GLY A 101 16.37 0.69 -2.64
N ILE A 102 16.91 -0.48 -2.34
CA ILE A 102 16.14 -1.65 -1.91
C ILE A 102 15.61 -1.42 -0.49
N PRO A 103 14.29 -1.56 -0.27
CA PRO A 103 13.71 -1.25 1.03
C PRO A 103 14.05 -2.34 2.03
N ASN A 104 14.37 -1.93 3.25
CA ASN A 104 14.71 -2.82 4.36
C ASN A 104 14.31 -2.17 5.70
N MET A 105 14.67 -2.79 6.83
CA MET A 105 14.38 -2.26 8.17
C MET A 105 14.96 -0.86 8.41
N GLY A 106 16.18 -0.58 7.93
CA GLY A 106 16.83 0.74 8.03
C GLY A 106 16.33 1.76 7.01
N ALA A 107 15.73 1.30 5.91
CA ALA A 107 15.16 2.15 4.85
C ALA A 107 13.74 1.72 4.44
N PRO A 108 12.73 1.82 5.33
CA PRO A 108 11.39 1.25 5.12
C PRO A 108 10.48 2.14 4.24
N LYS A 109 10.99 2.64 3.12
CA LYS A 109 10.36 3.71 2.32
C LYS A 109 9.25 3.22 1.37
N CYS A 110 9.21 1.93 1.02
CA CYS A 110 8.30 1.41 -0.01
C CYS A 110 6.82 1.71 0.27
N SER A 111 6.31 1.52 1.50
CA SER A 111 4.91 1.83 1.82
C SER A 111 4.58 3.32 1.68
N ARG A 112 5.54 4.21 1.95
CA ARG A 112 5.35 5.65 1.84
C ARG A 112 5.33 6.08 0.37
N GLU A 113 6.32 5.68 -0.40
CA GLU A 113 6.49 6.12 -1.79
C GLU A 113 5.51 5.42 -2.76
N LEU A 114 5.35 4.10 -2.62
CA LEU A 114 4.51 3.31 -3.52
C LEU A 114 3.02 3.41 -3.21
N LYS A 115 2.65 3.68 -1.94
CA LYS A 115 1.25 3.77 -1.52
C LYS A 115 0.87 5.17 -1.06
N ALA A 116 1.33 5.61 0.11
CA ALA A 116 0.81 6.84 0.72
C ALA A 116 1.01 8.10 -0.14
N TYR A 117 2.19 8.29 -0.74
CA TYR A 117 2.49 9.45 -1.58
C TYR A 117 1.84 9.35 -2.96
N ALA A 118 1.77 8.16 -3.56
CA ALA A 118 1.04 7.94 -4.80
C ALA A 118 -0.46 8.25 -4.64
N ILE A 119 -1.08 7.76 -3.56
CA ILE A 119 -2.49 8.06 -3.23
C ILE A 119 -2.70 9.57 -3.05
N ARG A 120 -1.78 10.26 -2.37
CA ARG A 120 -1.84 11.74 -2.24
C ARG A 120 -1.64 12.46 -3.57
N ALA A 121 -0.79 11.93 -4.45
CA ALA A 121 -0.58 12.49 -5.78
C ALA A 121 -1.85 12.39 -6.63
N TYR A 122 -2.50 11.22 -6.60
CA TYR A 122 -3.81 11.02 -7.23
C TYR A 122 -4.88 11.95 -6.66
N ALA A 123 -5.02 12.02 -5.33
CA ALA A 123 -5.99 12.93 -4.71
C ALA A 123 -5.77 14.38 -5.15
N ARG A 124 -4.52 14.85 -5.25
CA ARG A 124 -4.21 16.19 -5.76
C ARG A 124 -4.59 16.37 -7.23
N SER A 125 -4.36 15.38 -8.10
CA SER A 125 -4.63 15.50 -9.54
C SER A 125 -6.11 15.67 -9.86
N ILE A 126 -7.00 15.13 -9.01
CA ILE A 126 -8.45 15.31 -9.13
C ILE A 126 -8.99 16.49 -8.30
N GLY A 127 -8.11 17.36 -7.79
CA GLY A 127 -8.51 18.53 -6.99
C GLY A 127 -9.00 18.21 -5.57
N TRP A 128 -8.79 16.99 -5.09
CA TRP A 128 -9.24 16.54 -3.77
C TRP A 128 -8.30 17.07 -2.67
N LYS A 129 -8.78 18.08 -1.93
CA LYS A 129 -8.04 18.75 -0.84
C LYS A 129 -8.79 18.59 0.49
N LYS A 130 -8.08 18.74 1.61
CA LYS A 130 -8.64 18.72 2.99
C LYS A 130 -9.56 17.52 3.25
N TYR A 131 -9.00 16.32 3.23
CA TYR A 131 -9.71 15.06 3.43
C TYR A 131 -9.09 14.23 4.56
N SER A 132 -9.86 13.31 5.14
CA SER A 132 -9.34 12.27 6.02
C SER A 132 -8.95 11.02 5.22
N THR A 133 -7.94 10.29 5.67
CA THR A 133 -7.55 9.01 5.05
C THR A 133 -7.92 7.85 5.95
N ALA A 134 -8.82 6.97 5.52
CA ALA A 134 -9.17 5.76 6.26
C ALA A 134 -8.17 4.64 5.99
N ILE A 135 -7.64 4.03 7.07
CA ILE A 135 -6.72 2.90 7.02
C ILE A 135 -7.26 1.75 7.88
N GLY A 136 -7.23 0.53 7.32
CA GLY A 136 -7.72 -0.68 7.97
C GLY A 136 -6.77 -1.25 9.01
N ILE A 137 -6.58 -0.54 10.13
CA ILE A 137 -5.98 -1.11 11.35
C ILE A 137 -7.11 -1.47 12.29
N ARG A 138 -7.06 -2.70 12.83
CA ARG A 138 -8.08 -3.23 13.73
C ARG A 138 -7.82 -2.89 15.20
N THR A 139 -8.81 -3.10 16.06
CA THR A 139 -8.69 -2.89 17.51
C THR A 139 -7.59 -3.76 18.13
N ASP A 140 -7.47 -5.03 17.72
CA ASP A 140 -6.40 -5.96 18.14
C ASP A 140 -5.01 -5.59 17.60
N GLU A 141 -4.92 -4.55 16.76
CA GLU A 141 -3.68 -4.04 16.16
C GLU A 141 -3.37 -2.61 16.61
N ARG A 142 -4.12 -2.05 17.58
CA ARG A 142 -4.05 -0.65 18.03
C ARG A 142 -2.64 -0.19 18.41
N ARG A 143 -1.77 -1.09 18.88
CA ARG A 143 -0.35 -0.82 19.16
C ARG A 143 0.47 -0.36 17.94
N ARG A 144 -0.03 -0.59 16.72
CA ARG A 144 0.61 -0.14 15.47
C ARG A 144 0.31 1.33 15.14
N ILE A 145 -0.56 1.98 15.91
CA ILE A 145 -1.01 3.35 15.65
C ILE A 145 -0.10 4.35 16.36
N ASN A 146 0.40 5.31 15.59
CA ASN A 146 0.96 6.54 16.12
C ASN A 146 -0.10 7.64 16.03
N TRP A 147 -0.78 7.93 17.15
CA TRP A 147 -1.91 8.87 17.20
C TRP A 147 -1.50 10.29 16.82
N LYS A 148 -0.30 10.74 17.22
CA LYS A 148 0.22 12.06 16.87
C LYS A 148 0.44 12.19 15.37
N GLU A 149 0.99 11.16 14.73
CA GLU A 149 1.16 11.14 13.28
C GLU A 149 -0.19 11.03 12.56
N ALA A 150 -1.12 10.25 13.11
CA ALA A 150 -2.45 10.09 12.53
C ALA A 150 -3.22 11.42 12.49
N GLU A 151 -3.21 12.17 13.60
CA GLU A 151 -3.80 13.51 13.66
C GLU A 151 -3.15 14.46 12.62
N ARG A 152 -1.82 14.52 12.61
CA ARG A 152 -1.04 15.37 11.67
C ARG A 152 -1.35 15.06 10.21
N GLN A 153 -1.56 13.80 9.87
CA GLN A 153 -1.84 13.33 8.51
C GLN A 153 -3.34 13.19 8.20
N ARG A 154 -4.22 13.52 9.14
CA ARG A 154 -5.68 13.29 9.06
C ARG A 154 -6.04 11.83 8.76
N ILE A 155 -5.28 10.90 9.31
CA ILE A 155 -5.58 9.47 9.21
C ILE A 155 -6.65 9.12 10.24
N VAL A 156 -7.64 8.34 9.82
CA VAL A 156 -8.67 7.77 10.68
C VAL A 156 -8.58 6.24 10.64
N TYR A 157 -8.94 5.60 11.76
CA TYR A 157 -8.96 4.15 11.90
C TYR A 157 -10.40 3.70 12.20
N PRO A 158 -11.25 3.52 11.17
CA PRO A 158 -12.67 3.19 11.35
C PRO A 158 -12.88 1.93 12.18
N LEU A 159 -12.04 0.92 11.99
CA LEU A 159 -12.13 -0.37 12.71
C LEU A 159 -11.65 -0.30 14.17
N VAL A 160 -11.23 0.88 14.64
CA VAL A 160 -10.86 1.14 16.04
C VAL A 160 -11.85 2.12 16.68
N ASN A 161 -12.26 3.16 15.93
CA ASN A 161 -13.00 4.29 16.49
C ASN A 161 -14.47 4.38 16.08
N MET A 162 -14.88 3.70 15.00
CA MET A 162 -16.25 3.79 14.45
C MET A 162 -17.00 2.47 14.57
N ILE A 163 -16.33 1.36 14.24
CA ILE A 163 -16.81 0.00 14.43
C ILE A 163 -15.64 -0.85 14.95
N PRO A 164 -15.38 -0.86 16.27
CA PRO A 164 -14.30 -1.67 16.84
C PRO A 164 -14.39 -3.12 16.34
N THR A 165 -13.36 -3.55 15.60
CA THR A 165 -13.34 -4.84 14.90
C THR A 165 -12.02 -5.53 15.16
N THR A 166 -12.04 -6.85 15.36
CA THR A 166 -10.88 -7.73 15.56
C THR A 166 -10.64 -8.65 14.36
N SER A 167 -9.57 -9.43 14.37
CA SER A 167 -9.33 -10.45 13.34
C SER A 167 -10.41 -11.53 13.29
N GLN A 168 -11.02 -11.88 14.42
CA GLN A 168 -12.10 -12.87 14.50
C GLN A 168 -13.35 -12.36 13.78
N ASP A 169 -13.72 -11.10 13.99
CA ASP A 169 -14.86 -10.47 13.32
C ASP A 169 -14.66 -10.44 11.79
N ILE A 170 -13.43 -10.12 11.34
CA ILE A 170 -13.08 -10.17 9.92
C ILE A 170 -13.27 -11.59 9.38
N ASN A 171 -12.79 -12.62 10.07
CA ASN A 171 -12.93 -14.00 9.62
C ASN A 171 -14.41 -14.44 9.57
N ILE A 172 -15.22 -14.07 10.57
CA ILE A 172 -16.66 -14.37 10.60
C ILE A 172 -17.40 -13.70 9.44
N PHE A 173 -17.02 -12.48 9.09
CA PHE A 173 -17.59 -11.80 7.93
C PHE A 173 -17.22 -12.52 6.62
N TRP A 174 -15.94 -12.87 6.45
CA TRP A 174 -15.44 -13.51 5.23
C TRP A 174 -15.91 -14.96 5.07
N SER A 175 -16.14 -15.69 6.16
CA SER A 175 -16.69 -17.05 6.10
C SER A 175 -18.13 -17.11 5.58
N LYS A 176 -18.82 -15.98 5.49
CA LYS A 176 -20.19 -15.84 4.97
C LYS A 176 -20.23 -15.31 3.54
N GLN A 177 -19.09 -14.95 2.95
CA GLN A 177 -19.04 -14.47 1.58
C GLN A 177 -18.90 -15.65 0.61
N GLU A 178 -19.42 -15.49 -0.61
CA GLU A 178 -19.28 -16.48 -1.70
C GLU A 178 -17.88 -16.50 -2.32
N PHE A 179 -17.02 -15.55 -1.92
CA PHE A 179 -15.67 -15.38 -2.41
C PHE A 179 -14.76 -14.90 -1.27
N ASP A 180 -13.47 -15.14 -1.38
CA ASP A 180 -12.50 -14.73 -0.37
C ASP A 180 -11.11 -14.52 -0.98
N LEU A 181 -10.25 -13.83 -0.24
CA LEU A 181 -8.84 -13.67 -0.57
C LEU A 181 -8.14 -15.03 -0.47
N ARG A 182 -7.79 -15.62 -1.62
CA ARG A 182 -7.16 -16.94 -1.73
C ARG A 182 -5.67 -16.95 -1.37
N LEU A 183 -5.35 -16.31 -0.25
CA LEU A 183 -4.02 -16.28 0.36
C LEU A 183 -4.12 -16.66 1.83
N SER A 184 -3.15 -17.44 2.26
CA SER A 184 -2.92 -17.74 3.65
C SER A 184 -2.51 -16.47 4.41
N SER A 185 -2.83 -16.43 5.70
CA SER A 185 -2.56 -15.25 6.54
C SER A 185 -1.08 -14.87 6.63
N TYR A 186 -0.16 -15.80 6.40
CA TYR A 186 1.28 -15.55 6.42
C TYR A 186 1.83 -15.03 5.09
N GLU A 187 1.12 -15.25 3.99
CA GLU A 187 1.54 -14.83 2.65
C GLU A 187 1.38 -13.32 2.48
N GLY A 188 0.28 -12.73 2.94
CA GLY A 188 0.03 -11.29 2.74
C GLY A 188 -0.02 -10.88 1.26
N THR A 189 -0.26 -9.60 0.99
CA THR A 189 -0.55 -9.16 -0.38
C THR A 189 0.69 -9.06 -1.27
N CYS A 190 1.78 -8.46 -0.74
CA CYS A 190 3.02 -8.29 -1.48
C CYS A 190 3.89 -9.54 -1.35
N ASP A 191 4.32 -10.13 -2.47
CA ASP A 191 4.83 -11.51 -2.56
C ASP A 191 5.96 -11.86 -1.56
N LEU A 192 7.08 -11.13 -1.56
CA LEU A 192 8.23 -11.33 -0.65
C LEU A 192 8.58 -10.06 0.12
N CYS A 193 7.57 -9.40 0.67
CA CYS A 193 7.76 -8.21 1.51
C CYS A 193 8.79 -8.43 2.64
N TRP A 194 9.81 -7.58 2.69
CA TRP A 194 10.90 -7.61 3.69
C TRP A 194 10.45 -7.51 5.15
N LYS A 195 9.21 -7.05 5.41
CA LYS A 195 8.62 -6.99 6.76
C LYS A 195 8.19 -8.36 7.30
N LYS A 196 8.13 -9.39 6.46
CA LYS A 196 7.83 -10.75 6.89
C LYS A 196 9.00 -11.32 7.67
N SER A 197 8.71 -12.18 8.65
CA SER A 197 9.76 -12.91 9.34
C SER A 197 10.45 -13.89 8.39
N LYS A 198 11.71 -14.21 8.66
CA LYS A 198 12.49 -15.21 7.91
C LYS A 198 11.71 -16.52 7.75
N ARG A 199 11.08 -17.01 8.83
CA ARG A 199 10.23 -18.22 8.78
C ARG A 199 9.15 -18.12 7.70
N LYS A 200 8.38 -17.01 7.68
CA LYS A 200 7.31 -16.82 6.69
C LYS A 200 7.87 -16.76 5.26
N LEU A 201 8.97 -16.03 5.06
CA LEU A 201 9.61 -15.94 3.74
C LEU A 201 10.09 -17.31 3.25
N LEU A 202 10.72 -18.11 4.10
CA LEU A 202 11.17 -19.46 3.73
C LEU A 202 10.00 -20.40 3.44
N THR A 203 8.91 -20.34 4.20
CA THR A 203 7.70 -21.12 3.90
C THR A 203 7.11 -20.72 2.54
N ILE A 204 6.96 -19.42 2.27
CA ILE A 204 6.47 -18.94 0.97
C ILE A 204 7.36 -19.43 -0.18
N LEU A 205 8.69 -19.36 -0.01
CA LEU A 205 9.66 -19.79 -1.03
C LEU A 205 9.73 -21.31 -1.20
N GLN A 206 9.41 -22.08 -0.17
CA GLN A 206 9.27 -23.52 -0.27
C GLN A 206 8.11 -23.88 -1.21
N ASP A 207 6.98 -23.18 -1.07
CA ASP A 207 5.78 -23.43 -1.88
C ASP A 207 5.85 -22.75 -3.26
N ASN A 208 6.53 -21.60 -3.34
CA ASN A 208 6.59 -20.73 -4.53
C ASN A 208 8.02 -20.24 -4.82
N PRO A 209 8.97 -21.12 -5.15
CA PRO A 209 10.39 -20.75 -5.31
C PRO A 209 10.63 -19.72 -6.43
N HIS A 210 9.78 -19.71 -7.45
CA HIS A 210 9.87 -18.79 -8.59
C HIS A 210 9.79 -17.30 -8.18
N LEU A 211 9.16 -16.97 -7.04
CA LEU A 211 9.05 -15.59 -6.57
C LEU A 211 10.42 -14.97 -6.26
N ALA A 212 11.41 -15.77 -5.87
CA ALA A 212 12.74 -15.28 -5.52
C ALA A 212 13.47 -14.64 -6.71
N ALA A 213 13.22 -15.13 -7.93
CA ALA A 213 14.01 -14.77 -9.11
C ALA A 213 14.05 -13.26 -9.36
N TRP A 214 12.88 -12.60 -9.27
CA TRP A 214 12.79 -11.16 -9.48
C TRP A 214 13.57 -10.39 -8.40
N TRP A 215 13.40 -10.76 -7.14
CA TRP A 215 14.03 -10.08 -6.01
C TRP A 215 15.55 -10.25 -6.04
N ALA A 216 16.05 -11.47 -6.25
CA ALA A 216 17.47 -11.75 -6.40
C ALA A 216 18.09 -10.97 -7.57
N ALA A 217 17.37 -10.88 -8.70
CA ALA A 217 17.83 -10.09 -9.84
C ALA A 217 17.89 -8.59 -9.52
N LYS A 218 16.92 -8.03 -8.77
CA LYS A 218 16.96 -6.61 -8.36
C LYS A 218 18.03 -6.35 -7.30
N GLU A 219 18.22 -7.25 -6.36
CA GLU A 219 19.29 -7.20 -5.36
C GLU A 219 20.65 -7.12 -6.04
N LYS A 220 20.94 -8.05 -6.96
CA LYS A 220 22.18 -8.02 -7.74
C LYS A 220 22.32 -6.75 -8.59
N LYS A 221 21.25 -6.32 -9.26
CA LYS A 221 21.29 -5.15 -10.16
C LYS A 221 21.54 -3.83 -9.42
N TYR A 222 21.04 -3.70 -8.19
CA TYR A 222 21.08 -2.44 -7.44
C TYR A 222 21.91 -2.52 -6.15
N GLU A 223 22.77 -3.53 -6.00
CA GLU A 223 23.60 -3.74 -4.80
C GLU A 223 24.51 -2.53 -4.47
N ASN A 224 25.02 -1.86 -5.52
CA ASN A 224 25.90 -0.70 -5.40
C ASN A 224 25.16 0.64 -5.57
N LEU A 225 23.82 0.63 -5.63
CA LEU A 225 23.04 1.85 -5.80
C LEU A 225 23.09 2.69 -4.53
N VAL A 226 23.66 3.89 -4.63
CA VAL A 226 23.55 4.91 -3.59
C VAL A 226 22.51 5.95 -4.05
N PRO A 227 21.33 6.03 -3.40
CA PRO A 227 20.32 7.02 -3.74
C PRO A 227 20.88 8.45 -3.61
N GLN A 228 20.60 9.33 -4.57
CA GLN A 228 21.07 10.72 -4.52
C GLN A 228 20.69 11.43 -3.21
N GLY A 229 19.49 11.18 -2.69
CA GLY A 229 19.05 11.74 -1.41
C GLY A 229 19.85 11.25 -0.19
N SER A 230 20.61 10.16 -0.32
CA SER A 230 21.52 9.66 0.72
C SER A 230 22.92 10.28 0.62
N LEU A 231 23.32 10.78 -0.55
CA LEU A 231 24.61 11.49 -0.76
C LEU A 231 24.61 12.89 -0.14
N CYS A 232 23.43 13.48 0.08
CA CYS A 232 23.26 14.83 0.61
C CYS A 232 23.05 14.87 2.14
N ASN A 233 23.55 13.89 2.89
CA ASN A 233 23.41 13.87 4.35
C ASN A 233 24.54 14.71 4.99
N PRO A 234 24.25 15.82 5.72
CA PRO A 234 25.24 16.80 6.15
C PRO A 234 26.14 16.34 7.32
N VAL A 235 26.20 15.04 7.61
CA VAL A 235 26.98 14.49 8.74
C VAL A 235 28.42 14.17 8.34
N SER A 236 28.73 14.05 7.05
CA SER A 236 30.10 13.98 6.55
C SER A 236 30.49 15.30 5.92
N ASN A 237 31.55 15.91 6.43
CA ASN A 237 32.08 17.24 6.09
C ASN A 237 32.71 17.32 4.67
N HIS A 238 32.17 16.59 3.70
CA HIS A 238 32.61 16.60 2.32
C HIS A 238 31.49 17.18 1.47
N ARG A 239 31.78 18.37 0.93
CA ARG A 239 30.95 19.09 -0.04
C ARG A 239 30.45 18.11 -1.10
N CYS A 240 29.15 18.18 -1.41
CA CYS A 240 28.57 17.53 -2.59
C CYS A 240 29.44 17.85 -3.80
N VAL A 241 30.21 16.87 -4.28
CA VAL A 241 30.85 16.96 -5.59
C VAL A 241 29.84 16.40 -6.59
N LEU A 242 29.11 17.30 -7.23
CA LEU A 242 28.38 16.98 -8.45
C LEU A 242 29.40 16.99 -9.62
N PRO A 243 29.41 15.99 -10.51
CA PRO A 243 30.00 16.16 -11.83
C PRO A 243 29.16 17.10 -12.71
#